data_AF-A0A0Q6U527-F1
#
_entry.id   AF-A0A0Q6U527-F1
#
_cell.length_a   1.000
_cell.length_b   1.000
_cell.length_c   1.000
_cell.angle_alpha   90.00
_cell.angle_beta   90.00
_cell.angle_gamma   90.00
#
_symmetry.space_group_name_H-M   'P 1'
#
loop_
_entity.id
_entity.type
_entity.pdbx_description
1 polymer ?
#
loop_
_entity_poly.entity_id
_entity_poly.type
_entity_poly.pdbx_seq_one_letter_code
_entity_poly.pdbx_strand_id
1 'polypeptide(L)'
;MRGAMSELSTIPTVLTIVGANPDAYAQAVSRVEGLVSSRSERLGPLATDFFLNTDRAHFGAKMLGIPGGTEIFSDLPVDFAVQPVENRRKRLLIADMDSTIINVECLDELADFAGVKEQVSEITERAMRGELAFEGALRERVGMLKGLGVEALRTCYDQRVRLNPGAEILVRTMARNGARCALVSGGFTFFTSRVAEAAGFHLNRANTLIELDGVLTGHVGDPILGKEAKLAALQEETAALGLTPADALAVGDGANDLAMIEAAGLGVAYRAKPIVAAEADAKVDHTDLTTLLYFQGYKIEEFVQ
;
A
#
# COMPACT_ATOMS: atom_id res chain seq x y z
N MET A 1 -21.25 25.89 40.47
CA MET A 1 -20.17 24.88 40.44
C MET A 1 -19.71 24.75 39.00
N ARG A 2 -18.40 24.89 38.77
CA ARG A 2 -17.76 24.98 37.46
C ARG A 2 -18.04 23.72 36.64
N GLY A 3 -18.49 23.90 35.40
CA GLY A 3 -18.61 22.83 34.42
C GLY A 3 -17.24 22.25 34.13
N ALA A 4 -17.17 20.93 34.07
CA ALA A 4 -16.02 20.21 33.57
C ALA A 4 -15.79 20.63 32.12
N MET A 5 -14.74 21.42 31.87
CA MET A 5 -14.13 21.44 30.55
C MET A 5 -13.52 20.06 30.36
N SER A 6 -14.07 19.27 29.44
CA SER A 6 -13.37 18.09 28.96
C SER A 6 -12.02 18.55 28.41
N GLU A 7 -10.93 18.18 29.07
CA GLU A 7 -9.59 18.33 28.53
C GLU A 7 -9.56 17.55 27.21
N LEU A 8 -9.69 18.25 26.09
CA LEU A 8 -9.43 17.70 24.76
C LEU A 8 -7.99 17.22 24.79
N SER A 9 -7.80 15.91 24.79
CA SER A 9 -6.49 15.26 24.67
C SER A 9 -5.81 15.77 23.39
N THR A 10 -4.88 16.71 23.52
CA THR A 10 -4.08 17.22 22.41
C THR A 10 -3.01 16.20 22.04
N ILE A 11 -3.40 15.11 21.39
CA ILE A 11 -2.46 14.14 20.85
C ILE A 11 -1.61 14.89 19.81
N PRO A 12 -0.28 15.00 19.99
CA PRO A 12 0.56 15.67 19.02
C PRO A 12 0.42 15.02 17.65
N THR A 13 0.08 15.81 16.64
CA THR A 13 -0.17 15.35 15.27
C THR A 13 0.90 15.93 14.36
N VAL A 14 1.26 15.19 13.31
CA VAL A 14 2.15 15.66 12.24
C VAL A 14 1.42 15.63 10.92
N LEU A 15 1.56 16.70 10.14
CA LEU A 15 1.25 16.73 8.71
C LEU A 15 2.57 16.56 7.96
N THR A 16 2.69 15.47 7.20
CA THR A 16 3.81 15.27 6.28
C THR A 16 3.34 15.60 4.87
N ILE A 17 4.10 16.43 4.15
CA ILE A 17 3.87 16.74 2.72
C ILE A 17 5.03 16.18 1.91
N VAL A 18 4.71 15.52 0.80
CA VAL A 18 5.68 15.08 -0.21
C VAL A 18 5.23 15.57 -1.59
N GLY A 19 6.03 16.41 -2.23
CA GLY A 19 5.68 16.97 -3.54
C GLY A 19 6.26 16.18 -4.70
N ALA A 20 5.49 16.04 -5.79
CA ALA A 20 5.96 15.39 -7.02
C ALA A 20 6.95 16.24 -7.82
N ASN A 21 6.99 17.55 -7.58
CA ASN A 21 7.94 18.48 -8.18
C ASN A 21 8.20 19.69 -7.25
N PRO A 22 9.30 20.45 -7.48
CA PRO A 22 9.67 21.59 -6.65
C PRO A 22 8.60 22.67 -6.50
N ASP A 23 7.87 22.98 -7.58
CA ASP A 23 6.88 24.05 -7.59
C ASP A 23 5.65 23.68 -6.76
N ALA A 24 5.13 22.46 -6.94
CA ALA A 24 4.01 21.93 -6.18
C ALA A 24 4.35 21.81 -4.69
N TYR A 25 5.56 21.31 -4.39
CA TYR A 25 6.08 21.24 -3.03
C TYR A 25 6.15 22.62 -2.37
N ALA A 26 6.75 23.61 -3.03
CA ALA A 26 6.90 24.96 -2.49
C ALA A 26 5.55 25.64 -2.25
N GLN A 27 4.60 25.46 -3.18
CA GLN A 27 3.24 25.97 -3.02
C GLN A 27 2.51 25.31 -1.84
N ALA A 28 2.60 23.99 -1.69
CA ALA A 28 1.98 23.27 -0.59
C ALA A 28 2.55 23.68 0.78
N VAL A 29 3.89 23.78 0.89
CA VAL A 29 4.58 24.28 2.10
C VAL A 29 4.11 25.70 2.45
N SER A 30 4.11 26.61 1.49
CA SER A 30 3.69 28.00 1.69
C SER A 30 2.23 28.11 2.16
N ARG A 31 1.32 27.27 1.62
CA ARG A 31 -0.07 27.20 2.09
C ARG A 31 -0.15 26.81 3.56
N VAL A 32 0.60 25.79 3.98
CA VAL A 32 0.58 25.36 5.40
C VAL A 32 1.18 26.42 6.32
N GLU A 33 2.31 27.02 5.95
CA GLU A 33 2.95 28.08 6.75
C GLU A 33 2.05 29.32 6.92
N GLY A 34 1.25 29.64 5.90
CA GLY A 34 0.26 30.72 5.98
C GLY A 34 -0.96 30.40 6.84
N LEU A 35 -1.23 29.10 7.08
CA LEU A 35 -2.42 28.61 7.78
C LEU A 35 -2.13 28.25 9.25
N VAL A 36 -0.95 27.71 9.55
CA VAL A 36 -0.57 27.25 10.89
C VAL A 36 0.84 27.69 11.29
N SER A 37 0.94 28.34 12.45
CA SER A 37 2.22 28.53 13.11
C SER A 37 2.61 27.21 13.77
N SER A 38 3.55 26.49 13.15
CA SER A 38 4.01 25.18 13.59
C SER A 38 5.52 25.05 13.45
N ARG A 39 6.13 24.17 14.26
CA ARG A 39 7.51 23.73 14.00
C ARG A 39 7.47 22.87 12.75
N SER A 40 8.35 23.15 11.79
CA SER A 40 8.56 22.28 10.64
C SER A 40 9.91 21.55 10.71
N GLU A 41 10.00 20.41 10.03
CA GLU A 41 11.23 19.64 9.90
C GLU A 41 11.35 19.06 8.49
N ARG A 42 12.46 19.36 7.81
CA ARG A 42 12.72 18.84 6.48
C ARG A 42 13.15 17.37 6.56
N LEU A 43 12.48 16.51 5.80
CA LEU A 43 12.80 15.08 5.71
C LEU A 43 13.59 14.76 4.44
N GLY A 44 13.38 15.52 3.37
CA GLY A 44 14.08 15.33 2.10
C GLY A 44 13.95 16.56 1.20
N PRO A 45 14.41 16.48 -0.06
CA PRO A 45 14.38 17.60 -0.99
C PRO A 45 12.98 18.19 -1.17
N LEU A 46 11.97 17.32 -1.30
CA LEU A 46 10.56 17.63 -1.54
C LEU A 46 9.64 17.08 -0.45
N ALA A 47 10.16 16.85 0.76
CA ALA A 47 9.40 16.28 1.87
C ALA A 47 9.64 17.06 3.18
N THR A 48 8.55 17.46 3.85
CA THR A 48 8.59 18.21 5.11
C THR A 48 7.45 17.80 6.05
N ASP A 49 7.80 17.70 7.33
CA ASP A 49 6.88 17.57 8.44
C ASP A 49 6.48 18.94 9.00
N PHE A 50 5.23 19.07 9.41
CA PHE A 50 4.70 20.16 10.22
C PHE A 50 4.07 19.59 11.50
N PHE A 51 4.59 19.97 12.66
CA PHE A 51 4.13 19.49 13.96
C PHE A 51 3.00 20.38 14.48
N LEU A 52 1.81 19.80 14.60
CA LEU A 52 0.57 20.49 14.89
C LEU A 52 0.19 20.33 16.37
N ASN A 53 -0.14 21.44 17.03
CA ASN A 53 -0.65 21.46 18.41
C ASN A 53 -2.19 21.29 18.46
N THR A 54 -2.72 20.37 17.67
CA THR A 54 -4.15 20.05 17.60
C THR A 54 -4.33 18.57 17.30
N ASP A 55 -5.45 17.98 17.76
CA ASP A 55 -5.81 16.61 17.39
C ASP A 55 -6.23 16.51 15.90
N ARG A 56 -6.14 15.30 15.34
CA ARG A 56 -6.47 14.98 13.93
C ARG A 56 -7.91 15.37 13.57
N ALA A 57 -8.86 15.24 14.49
CA ALA A 57 -10.27 15.56 14.25
C ALA A 57 -10.50 17.08 14.14
N HIS A 58 -9.83 17.88 14.98
CA HIS A 58 -9.87 19.34 14.92
C HIS A 58 -9.11 19.90 13.71
N PHE A 59 -8.00 19.28 13.29
CA PHE A 59 -7.29 19.71 12.08
C PHE A 59 -8.11 19.38 10.82
N GLY A 60 -8.67 18.17 10.73
CA GLY A 60 -9.56 17.74 9.65
C GLY A 60 -10.86 18.57 9.55
N ALA A 61 -11.46 18.96 10.67
CA ALA A 61 -12.72 19.69 10.67
C ALA A 61 -12.59 21.20 10.37
N LYS A 62 -11.42 21.81 10.63
CA LYS A 62 -11.29 23.29 10.65
C LYS A 62 -10.52 23.88 9.46
N MET A 63 -9.66 23.11 8.79
CA MET A 63 -8.86 23.55 7.63
C MET A 63 -9.24 22.86 6.32
N LEU A 64 -10.08 21.83 6.41
CA LEU A 64 -10.07 20.72 5.47
C LEU A 64 -11.49 20.30 5.00
N GLY A 65 -12.53 21.02 5.46
CA GLY A 65 -13.83 21.17 4.79
C GLY A 65 -14.77 19.96 4.74
N ILE A 66 -14.30 18.73 4.92
CA ILE A 66 -15.07 17.47 4.83
C ILE A 66 -14.35 16.42 5.72
N PRO A 67 -15.02 15.39 6.29
CA PRO A 67 -14.31 14.18 6.73
C PRO A 67 -13.41 13.66 5.59
N GLY A 68 -12.09 13.69 5.78
CA GLY A 68 -11.10 13.27 4.76
C GLY A 68 -10.21 14.38 4.18
N GLY A 69 -10.41 15.64 4.56
CA GLY A 69 -9.43 16.72 4.50
C GLY A 69 -8.46 16.86 3.32
N THR A 70 -8.98 17.23 2.15
CA THR A 70 -8.23 17.33 0.89
C THR A 70 -8.27 18.71 0.20
N GLU A 71 -9.05 19.69 0.66
CA GLU A 71 -9.29 20.92 -0.14
C GLU A 71 -8.05 21.80 -0.36
N ILE A 72 -7.12 21.89 0.59
CA ILE A 72 -5.97 22.82 0.47
C ILE A 72 -4.88 22.35 -0.50
N PHE A 73 -4.92 21.09 -0.93
CA PHE A 73 -3.92 20.49 -1.83
C PHE A 73 -4.54 19.89 -3.09
N SER A 74 -5.88 19.91 -3.25
CA SER A 74 -6.57 19.19 -4.33
C SER A 74 -6.15 19.60 -5.75
N ASP A 75 -5.57 20.80 -5.90
CA ASP A 75 -5.07 21.37 -7.17
C ASP A 75 -3.54 21.22 -7.34
N LEU A 76 -2.84 20.60 -6.39
CA LEU A 76 -1.39 20.43 -6.41
C LEU A 76 -1.01 18.95 -6.51
N PRO A 77 -0.01 18.58 -7.31
CA PRO A 77 0.50 17.21 -7.35
C PRO A 77 1.42 16.94 -6.13
N VAL A 78 0.80 16.82 -4.96
CA VAL A 78 1.44 16.52 -3.68
C VAL A 78 0.67 15.43 -2.95
N ASP A 79 1.41 14.55 -2.28
CA ASP A 79 0.85 13.54 -1.40
C ASP A 79 1.08 13.97 0.05
N PHE A 80 0.14 13.63 0.94
CA PHE A 80 0.24 14.03 2.34
C PHE A 80 -0.38 13.00 3.27
N ALA A 81 0.05 13.03 4.52
CA ALA A 81 -0.51 12.23 5.61
C ALA A 81 -0.65 13.07 6.88
N VAL A 82 -1.74 12.87 7.61
CA VAL A 82 -1.97 13.48 8.93
C VAL A 82 -2.16 12.38 9.96
N GLN A 83 -1.23 12.27 10.90
CA GLN A 83 -1.23 11.18 11.88
C GLN A 83 -0.61 11.59 13.22
N PRO A 84 -0.86 10.85 14.30
CA PRO A 84 -0.14 11.06 15.56
C PRO A 84 1.38 10.99 15.36
N VAL A 85 2.12 11.80 16.11
CA VAL A 85 3.59 11.73 16.15
C VAL A 85 4.02 10.42 16.81
N GLU A 86 3.29 9.99 17.84
CA GLU A 86 3.52 8.73 18.54
C GLU A 86 3.23 7.54 17.62
N ASN A 87 4.08 6.51 17.69
CA ASN A 87 3.98 5.30 16.88
C ASN A 87 3.87 5.53 15.36
N ARG A 88 4.37 6.66 14.84
CA ARG A 88 4.38 6.92 13.39
C ARG A 88 5.34 6.03 12.61
N ARG A 89 6.45 5.59 13.23
CA ARG A 89 7.44 4.71 12.61
C ARG A 89 7.04 3.26 12.84
N LYS A 90 6.45 2.63 11.82
CA LYS A 90 5.85 1.30 11.92
C LYS A 90 6.91 0.22 11.95
N ARG A 91 6.59 -0.87 12.66
CA ARG A 91 7.48 -2.02 12.90
C ARG A 91 7.14 -3.23 12.02
N LEU A 92 6.03 -3.16 11.28
CA LEU A 92 5.64 -4.11 10.26
C LEU A 92 5.24 -3.35 8.99
N LEU A 93 5.74 -3.80 7.83
CA LEU A 93 5.16 -3.49 6.52
C LEU A 93 4.41 -4.73 6.03
N ILE A 94 3.14 -4.58 5.70
CA ILE A 94 2.39 -5.56 4.92
C ILE A 94 1.93 -4.90 3.62
N ALA A 95 2.19 -5.54 2.48
CA ALA A 95 1.94 -4.93 1.17
C ALA A 95 1.26 -5.92 0.22
N ASP A 96 0.37 -5.41 -0.62
CA ASP A 96 -0.02 -6.11 -1.84
C ASP A 96 1.14 -6.19 -2.84
N MET A 97 1.06 -7.12 -3.78
CA MET A 97 2.02 -7.26 -4.86
C MET A 97 1.57 -6.52 -6.12
N ASP A 98 0.56 -7.07 -6.80
CA ASP A 98 0.05 -6.59 -8.09
C ASP A 98 -0.42 -5.14 -7.96
N SER A 99 -0.16 -4.31 -8.97
CA SER A 99 -0.50 -2.88 -9.02
C SER A 99 0.00 -2.00 -7.85
N THR A 100 0.73 -2.56 -6.89
CA THR A 100 1.23 -1.89 -5.68
C THR A 100 2.75 -1.93 -5.60
N ILE A 101 3.35 -3.09 -5.30
CA ILE A 101 4.82 -3.27 -5.28
C ILE A 101 5.36 -3.44 -6.70
N ILE A 102 4.55 -3.97 -7.62
CA ILE A 102 4.87 -4.10 -9.04
C ILE A 102 3.84 -3.38 -9.92
N ASN A 103 4.21 -3.14 -11.18
CA ASN A 103 3.45 -2.31 -12.12
C ASN A 103 2.35 -3.04 -12.92
N VAL A 104 2.09 -4.32 -12.65
CA VAL A 104 1.20 -5.17 -13.45
C VAL A 104 0.30 -6.04 -12.58
N GLU A 105 -0.75 -6.56 -13.20
CA GLU A 105 -1.55 -7.69 -12.72
C GLU A 105 -1.01 -8.99 -13.32
N CYS A 106 -0.31 -9.81 -12.53
CA CYS A 106 0.41 -10.98 -13.06
C CYS A 106 -0.50 -12.00 -13.77
N LEU A 107 -1.74 -12.18 -13.33
CA LEU A 107 -2.68 -13.12 -13.94
C LEU A 107 -3.13 -12.63 -15.33
N ASP A 108 -3.40 -11.35 -15.49
CA ASP A 108 -3.79 -10.75 -16.77
C ASP A 108 -2.63 -10.78 -17.77
N GLU A 109 -1.39 -10.56 -17.31
CA GLU A 109 -0.20 -10.69 -18.16
C GLU A 109 0.06 -12.14 -18.57
N LEU A 110 -0.22 -13.13 -17.72
CA LEU A 110 -0.15 -14.54 -18.11
C LEU A 110 -1.22 -14.93 -19.11
N ALA A 111 -2.42 -14.39 -18.97
CA ALA A 111 -3.52 -14.63 -19.90
C ALA A 111 -3.20 -14.16 -21.33
N ASP A 112 -2.35 -13.14 -21.48
CA ASP A 112 -1.81 -12.70 -22.78
C ASP A 112 -1.03 -13.83 -23.48
N PHE A 113 -0.15 -14.53 -22.74
CA PHE A 113 0.61 -15.67 -23.29
C PHE A 113 -0.28 -16.87 -23.65
N ALA A 114 -1.47 -16.97 -23.06
CA ALA A 114 -2.47 -17.98 -23.40
C ALA A 114 -3.48 -17.50 -24.46
N GLY A 115 -3.39 -16.25 -24.93
CA GLY A 115 -4.31 -15.68 -25.92
C GLY A 115 -5.72 -15.41 -25.38
N VAL A 116 -5.88 -15.30 -24.07
CA VAL A 116 -7.18 -15.17 -23.37
C VAL A 116 -7.25 -13.93 -22.46
N LYS A 117 -6.39 -12.94 -22.69
CA LYS A 117 -6.28 -11.73 -21.86
C LYS A 117 -7.60 -11.01 -21.67
N GLU A 118 -8.31 -10.72 -22.77
CA GLU A 118 -9.56 -9.95 -22.72
C GLU A 118 -10.61 -10.62 -21.81
N GLN A 119 -10.76 -11.93 -21.90
CA GLN A 119 -11.72 -12.69 -21.11
C GLN A 119 -11.32 -12.75 -19.63
N VAL A 120 -10.02 -12.93 -19.35
CA VAL A 120 -9.49 -12.95 -17.98
C VAL A 120 -9.65 -11.58 -17.32
N SER A 121 -9.30 -10.49 -18.02
CA SER A 121 -9.45 -9.13 -17.52
C SER A 121 -10.91 -8.78 -17.23
N GLU A 122 -11.86 -9.20 -18.07
CA GLU A 122 -13.30 -9.00 -17.81
C GLU A 122 -13.74 -9.68 -16.49
N ILE A 123 -13.30 -10.92 -16.26
CA ILE A 123 -13.58 -11.64 -15.00
C ILE A 123 -12.88 -10.95 -13.82
N THR A 124 -11.63 -10.50 -13.98
CA THR A 124 -10.87 -9.76 -12.96
C THR A 124 -11.62 -8.50 -12.54
N GLU A 125 -12.07 -7.69 -13.50
CA GLU A 125 -12.81 -6.46 -13.20
C GLU A 125 -14.12 -6.73 -12.45
N ARG A 126 -14.91 -7.73 -12.89
CA ARG A 126 -16.16 -8.10 -12.23
C ARG A 126 -15.94 -8.61 -10.81
N ALA A 127 -14.90 -9.40 -10.58
CA ALA A 127 -14.52 -9.86 -9.24
C ALA A 127 -14.09 -8.70 -8.34
N MET A 128 -13.31 -7.74 -8.85
CA MET A 128 -12.91 -6.54 -8.09
C MET A 128 -14.08 -5.60 -7.79
N ARG A 129 -15.14 -5.59 -8.61
CA ARG A 129 -16.39 -4.88 -8.33
C ARG A 129 -17.30 -5.62 -7.33
N GLY A 130 -16.92 -6.82 -6.88
CA GLY A 130 -17.69 -7.64 -5.96
C GLY A 130 -18.87 -8.40 -6.62
N GLU A 131 -18.94 -8.43 -7.96
CA GLU A 131 -20.00 -9.13 -8.69
C GLU A 131 -19.80 -10.67 -8.69
N LEU A 132 -18.56 -11.12 -8.50
CA LEU A 132 -18.17 -12.52 -8.46
C LEU A 132 -17.46 -12.86 -7.15
N ALA A 133 -17.73 -14.05 -6.61
CA ALA A 133 -16.98 -14.56 -5.47
C ALA A 133 -15.51 -14.77 -5.88
N PHE A 134 -14.58 -14.24 -5.09
CA PHE A 134 -13.14 -14.23 -5.41
C PHE A 134 -12.60 -15.61 -5.77
N GLU A 135 -12.91 -16.63 -4.95
CA GLU A 135 -12.40 -17.98 -5.16
C GLU A 135 -12.88 -18.58 -6.50
N GLY A 136 -14.18 -18.44 -6.78
CA GLY A 136 -14.77 -18.90 -8.04
C GLY A 136 -14.15 -18.19 -9.25
N ALA A 137 -14.05 -16.87 -9.19
CA ALA A 137 -13.46 -16.06 -10.25
C ALA A 137 -11.96 -16.37 -10.46
N LEU A 138 -11.21 -16.68 -9.40
CA LEU A 138 -9.82 -17.09 -9.52
C LEU A 138 -9.70 -18.47 -10.18
N ARG A 139 -10.48 -19.46 -9.74
CA ARG A 139 -10.48 -20.79 -10.34
C ARG A 139 -10.87 -20.75 -11.82
N GLU A 140 -11.86 -19.94 -12.16
CA GLU A 140 -12.30 -19.72 -13.55
C GLU A 140 -11.15 -19.18 -14.41
N ARG A 141 -10.54 -18.05 -14.01
CA ARG A 141 -9.42 -17.42 -14.74
C ARG A 141 -8.22 -18.36 -14.86
N VAL A 142 -7.85 -19.08 -13.80
CA VAL A 142 -6.73 -20.03 -13.84
C VAL A 142 -7.05 -21.24 -14.71
N GLY A 143 -8.30 -21.70 -14.75
CA GLY A 143 -8.76 -22.75 -15.66
C GLY A 143 -8.50 -22.41 -17.13
N MET A 144 -8.58 -21.13 -17.49
CA MET A 144 -8.30 -20.63 -18.85
C MET A 144 -6.82 -20.72 -19.23
N LEU A 145 -5.91 -20.89 -18.27
CA LEU A 145 -4.47 -21.05 -18.51
C LEU A 145 -4.03 -22.51 -18.69
N LYS A 146 -4.97 -23.46 -18.69
CA LYS A 146 -4.67 -24.90 -18.82
C LYS A 146 -3.87 -25.19 -20.09
N GLY A 147 -2.73 -25.88 -19.93
CA GLY A 147 -1.83 -26.24 -21.01
C GLY A 147 -0.79 -25.18 -21.36
N LEU A 148 -0.82 -24.00 -20.72
CA LEU A 148 0.24 -23.01 -20.86
C LEU A 148 1.55 -23.57 -20.29
N GLY A 149 2.65 -23.48 -21.05
CA GLY A 149 3.96 -23.95 -20.59
C GLY A 149 4.49 -23.13 -19.42
N VAL A 150 5.13 -23.77 -18.44
CA VAL A 150 5.69 -23.08 -17.25
C VAL A 150 6.75 -22.04 -17.60
N GLU A 151 7.40 -22.17 -18.75
CA GLU A 151 8.31 -21.18 -19.31
C GLU A 151 7.64 -19.81 -19.56
N ALA A 152 6.32 -19.78 -19.76
CA ALA A 152 5.56 -18.54 -19.87
C ALA A 152 5.56 -17.75 -18.56
N LEU A 153 5.61 -18.42 -17.39
CA LEU A 153 5.74 -17.74 -16.09
C LEU A 153 7.04 -16.95 -16.02
N ARG A 154 8.16 -17.60 -16.38
CA ARG A 154 9.48 -16.95 -16.40
C ARG A 154 9.50 -15.81 -17.41
N THR A 155 9.00 -16.06 -18.62
CA THR A 155 8.95 -15.05 -19.69
C THR A 155 8.11 -13.84 -19.29
N CYS A 156 6.95 -14.06 -18.66
CA CYS A 156 6.08 -13.02 -18.13
C CYS A 156 6.82 -12.17 -17.08
N TYR A 157 7.45 -12.81 -16.09
CA TYR A 157 8.23 -12.11 -15.07
C TYR A 157 9.34 -11.25 -15.68
N ASP A 158 10.19 -11.85 -16.52
CA ASP A 158 11.34 -11.17 -17.11
C ASP A 158 10.94 -9.97 -17.99
N GLN A 159 9.85 -10.13 -18.77
CA GLN A 159 9.44 -9.13 -19.75
C GLN A 159 8.51 -8.05 -19.19
N ARG A 160 7.63 -8.37 -18.23
CA ARG A 160 6.51 -7.51 -17.84
C ARG A 160 6.59 -6.98 -16.42
N VAL A 161 7.13 -7.77 -15.49
CA VAL A 161 7.12 -7.42 -14.07
C VAL A 161 8.26 -6.46 -13.74
N ARG A 162 7.93 -5.26 -13.25
CA ARG A 162 8.88 -4.28 -12.74
C ARG A 162 8.43 -3.83 -11.37
N LEU A 163 9.39 -3.66 -10.45
CA LEU A 163 9.11 -2.99 -9.19
C LEU A 163 8.64 -1.57 -9.47
N ASN A 164 7.58 -1.14 -8.80
CA ASN A 164 7.17 0.25 -8.84
C ASN A 164 8.29 1.13 -8.23
N PRO A 165 8.46 2.38 -8.70
CA PRO A 165 9.51 3.24 -8.20
C PRO A 165 9.44 3.36 -6.66
N GLY A 166 10.60 3.29 -6.01
CA GLY A 166 10.73 3.33 -4.56
C GLY A 166 10.42 2.02 -3.82
N ALA A 167 9.90 0.96 -4.46
CA ALA A 167 9.52 -0.27 -3.75
C ALA A 167 10.70 -0.93 -3.00
N GLU A 168 11.83 -1.12 -3.69
CA GLU A 168 13.03 -1.69 -3.08
C GLU A 168 13.56 -0.80 -1.96
N ILE A 169 13.63 0.51 -2.18
CA ILE A 169 14.11 1.48 -1.19
C ILE A 169 13.22 1.45 0.05
N LEU A 170 11.89 1.46 -0.10
CA LEU A 170 10.93 1.35 0.98
C LEU A 170 11.20 0.10 1.83
N VAL A 171 11.17 -1.07 1.19
CA VAL A 171 11.21 -2.36 1.88
C VAL A 171 12.56 -2.55 2.56
N ARG A 172 13.67 -2.31 1.86
CA ARG A 172 15.01 -2.45 2.43
C ARG A 172 15.31 -1.41 3.51
N THR A 173 14.80 -0.18 3.39
CA THR A 173 14.98 0.85 4.43
C THR A 173 14.23 0.45 5.71
N MET A 174 12.97 0.03 5.58
CA MET A 174 12.19 -0.45 6.73
C MET A 174 12.86 -1.67 7.38
N ALA A 175 13.30 -2.65 6.57
CA ALA A 175 14.01 -3.83 7.05
C ALA A 175 15.31 -3.48 7.80
N ARG A 176 16.15 -2.60 7.23
CA ARG A 176 17.39 -2.12 7.86
C ARG A 176 17.14 -1.46 9.23
N ASN A 177 15.98 -0.83 9.39
CA ASN A 177 15.57 -0.18 10.63
C ASN A 177 14.73 -1.07 11.55
N GLY A 178 14.78 -2.39 11.34
CA GLY A 178 14.22 -3.38 12.26
C GLY A 178 12.74 -3.70 12.06
N ALA A 179 12.11 -3.21 10.98
CA ALA A 179 10.75 -3.60 10.65
C ALA A 179 10.71 -4.97 9.98
N ARG A 180 9.69 -5.77 10.29
CA ARG A 180 9.35 -6.96 9.51
C ARG A 180 8.64 -6.52 8.23
N CYS A 181 8.86 -7.20 7.11
CA CYS A 181 8.25 -6.84 5.82
C CYS A 181 7.63 -8.09 5.19
N ALA A 182 6.34 -8.03 4.90
CA ALA A 182 5.53 -9.10 4.33
C ALA A 182 4.85 -8.70 3.03
N LEU A 183 5.00 -9.53 2.00
CA LEU A 183 4.29 -9.41 0.73
C LEU A 183 3.14 -10.42 0.70
N VAL A 184 1.88 -9.96 0.69
CA VAL A 184 0.71 -10.85 0.72
C VAL A 184 -0.17 -10.52 -0.46
N SER A 185 -0.38 -11.49 -1.34
CA SER A 185 -1.06 -11.26 -2.62
C SER A 185 -2.07 -12.36 -2.93
N GLY A 186 -3.13 -11.99 -3.65
CA GLY A 186 -4.05 -12.94 -4.30
C GLY A 186 -3.48 -13.54 -5.59
N GLY A 187 -2.32 -13.08 -6.05
CA GLY A 187 -1.56 -13.63 -7.17
C GLY A 187 -0.89 -14.96 -6.83
N PHE A 188 0.29 -15.23 -7.42
CA PHE A 188 0.90 -16.56 -7.34
C PHE A 188 2.30 -16.60 -6.70
N THR A 189 2.61 -17.70 -6.01
CA THR A 189 3.88 -17.98 -5.32
C THR A 189 5.11 -17.87 -6.24
N PHE A 190 4.95 -18.23 -7.53
CA PHE A 190 5.99 -18.04 -8.53
C PHE A 190 6.46 -16.58 -8.62
N PHE A 191 5.54 -15.62 -8.68
CA PHE A 191 5.85 -14.19 -8.81
C PHE A 191 6.23 -13.58 -7.46
N THR A 192 5.41 -13.80 -6.43
CA THR A 192 5.62 -13.20 -5.10
C THR A 192 6.96 -13.57 -4.49
N SER A 193 7.45 -14.81 -4.66
CA SER A 193 8.79 -15.19 -4.17
C SER A 193 9.92 -14.37 -4.81
N ARG A 194 9.85 -14.15 -6.12
CA ARG A 194 10.86 -13.38 -6.88
C ARG A 194 10.76 -11.88 -6.61
N VAL A 195 9.55 -11.35 -6.55
CA VAL A 195 9.30 -9.94 -6.17
C VAL A 195 9.77 -9.69 -4.74
N ALA A 196 9.51 -10.62 -3.82
CA ALA A 196 9.97 -10.54 -2.45
C ALA A 196 11.50 -10.50 -2.37
N GLU A 197 12.19 -11.37 -3.10
CA GLU A 197 13.66 -11.36 -3.18
C GLU A 197 14.19 -10.04 -3.75
N ALA A 198 13.63 -9.59 -4.87
CA ALA A 198 14.05 -8.37 -5.57
C ALA A 198 13.89 -7.12 -4.69
N ALA A 199 12.73 -6.95 -4.05
CA ALA A 199 12.46 -5.79 -3.20
C ALA A 199 13.04 -5.92 -1.78
N GLY A 200 13.38 -7.14 -1.32
CA GLY A 200 13.94 -7.39 0.01
C GLY A 200 12.91 -7.69 1.11
N PHE A 201 11.75 -8.25 0.76
CA PHE A 201 10.77 -8.72 1.74
C PHE A 201 11.28 -9.95 2.49
N HIS A 202 10.88 -10.09 3.75
CA HIS A 202 11.29 -11.21 4.58
C HIS A 202 10.40 -12.45 4.44
N LEU A 203 9.16 -12.25 4.01
CA LEU A 203 8.20 -13.32 3.77
C LEU A 203 7.25 -12.92 2.64
N ASN A 204 6.71 -13.93 1.98
CA ASN A 204 5.65 -13.78 0.99
C ASN A 204 4.57 -14.84 1.18
N ARG A 205 3.33 -14.51 0.81
CA ARG A 205 2.17 -15.41 0.83
C ARG A 205 1.34 -15.17 -0.43
N ALA A 206 0.99 -16.24 -1.14
CA ALA A 206 0.18 -16.18 -2.36
C ALA A 206 -0.43 -17.54 -2.70
N ASN A 207 -1.31 -17.55 -3.70
CA ASN A 207 -1.88 -18.77 -4.27
C ASN A 207 -0.82 -19.57 -5.04
N THR A 208 -1.04 -20.87 -5.23
CA THR A 208 -0.11 -21.71 -6.01
C THR A 208 -0.77 -22.17 -7.29
N LEU A 209 -0.09 -21.98 -8.43
CA LEU A 209 -0.48 -22.62 -9.69
C LEU A 209 -0.03 -24.07 -9.66
N ILE A 210 -0.91 -24.99 -10.05
CA ILE A 210 -0.57 -26.41 -10.13
C ILE A 210 0.06 -26.71 -11.50
N GLU A 211 1.24 -27.32 -11.45
CA GLU A 211 2.06 -27.67 -12.61
C GLU A 211 2.14 -29.20 -12.75
N LEU A 212 2.06 -29.70 -13.98
CA LEU A 212 2.26 -31.11 -14.30
C LEU A 212 2.94 -31.21 -15.67
N ASP A 213 3.99 -32.02 -15.76
CA ASP A 213 4.72 -32.27 -17.02
C ASP A 213 5.15 -31.00 -17.78
N GLY A 214 5.55 -29.95 -17.04
CA GLY A 214 6.03 -28.69 -17.60
C GLY A 214 4.93 -27.75 -18.12
N VAL A 215 3.65 -28.01 -17.81
CA VAL A 215 2.53 -27.13 -18.14
C VAL A 215 1.64 -26.84 -16.94
N LEU A 216 0.89 -25.74 -16.99
CA LEU A 216 -0.15 -25.42 -16.02
C LEU A 216 -1.35 -26.34 -16.18
N THR A 217 -1.85 -26.93 -15.10
CA THR A 217 -3.00 -27.84 -15.15
C THR A 217 -4.34 -27.08 -15.25
N GLY A 218 -4.33 -25.76 -15.05
CA GLY A 218 -5.54 -24.95 -14.89
C GLY A 218 -6.17 -25.05 -13.51
N HIS A 219 -5.43 -25.51 -12.50
CA HIS A 219 -5.89 -25.59 -11.12
C HIS A 219 -5.06 -24.69 -10.20
N VAL A 220 -5.72 -24.14 -9.20
CA VAL A 220 -5.09 -23.41 -8.09
C VAL A 220 -5.01 -24.36 -6.89
N GLY A 221 -3.87 -24.36 -6.21
CA GLY A 221 -3.67 -25.13 -4.99
C GLY A 221 -4.50 -24.60 -3.83
N ASP A 222 -4.98 -25.50 -3.00
CA ASP A 222 -5.72 -25.19 -1.77
C ASP A 222 -4.78 -25.07 -0.57
N PRO A 223 -5.09 -24.21 0.43
CA PRO A 223 -6.21 -23.27 0.44
C PRO A 223 -5.95 -22.03 -0.43
N ILE A 224 -7.00 -21.49 -1.05
CA ILE A 224 -6.93 -20.24 -1.80
C ILE A 224 -6.88 -19.05 -0.82
N LEU A 225 -5.87 -18.20 -0.96
CA LEU A 225 -5.77 -16.91 -0.28
C LEU A 225 -6.76 -15.92 -0.89
N GLY A 226 -7.90 -15.76 -0.21
CA GLY A 226 -8.91 -14.73 -0.48
C GLY A 226 -8.57 -13.37 0.13
N LYS A 227 -9.54 -12.46 0.10
CA LYS A 227 -9.42 -11.09 0.64
C LYS A 227 -9.11 -11.08 2.15
N GLU A 228 -9.60 -12.07 2.89
CA GLU A 228 -9.37 -12.22 4.33
C GLU A 228 -7.92 -12.57 4.66
N ALA A 229 -7.17 -13.13 3.70
CA ALA A 229 -5.81 -13.60 3.94
C ALA A 229 -4.84 -12.46 4.26
N LYS A 230 -5.06 -11.25 3.71
CA LYS A 230 -4.24 -10.06 3.99
C LYS A 230 -4.44 -9.58 5.43
N LEU A 231 -5.70 -9.50 5.89
CA LEU A 231 -6.01 -9.16 7.28
C LEU A 231 -5.52 -10.25 8.26
N ALA A 232 -5.71 -11.53 7.92
CA ALA A 232 -5.21 -12.63 8.74
C ALA A 232 -3.68 -12.60 8.86
N ALA A 233 -2.96 -12.37 7.74
CA ALA A 233 -1.50 -12.23 7.76
C ALA A 233 -1.06 -11.02 8.60
N LEU A 234 -1.74 -9.87 8.51
CA LEU A 234 -1.46 -8.72 9.37
C LEU A 234 -1.58 -9.10 10.86
N GLN A 235 -2.67 -9.77 11.24
CA GLN A 235 -2.91 -10.19 12.63
C GLN A 235 -1.87 -11.21 13.11
N GLU A 236 -1.54 -12.20 12.29
CA GLU A 236 -0.56 -13.23 12.61
C GLU A 236 0.86 -12.65 12.76
N GLU A 237 1.31 -11.84 11.81
CA GLU A 237 2.67 -11.27 11.83
C GLU A 237 2.83 -10.26 12.97
N THR A 238 1.80 -9.44 13.26
CA THR A 238 1.85 -8.55 14.43
C THR A 238 1.86 -9.35 15.73
N ALA A 239 1.01 -10.35 15.88
CA ALA A 239 1.02 -11.21 17.07
C ALA A 239 2.36 -11.92 17.28
N ALA A 240 2.97 -12.46 16.21
CA ALA A 240 4.27 -13.13 16.26
C ALA A 240 5.41 -12.20 16.73
N LEU A 241 5.27 -10.89 16.56
CA LEU A 241 6.23 -9.86 16.97
C LEU A 241 5.90 -9.24 18.35
N GLY A 242 4.82 -9.69 19.01
CA GLY A 242 4.31 -9.04 20.22
C GLY A 242 3.79 -7.62 19.96
N LEU A 243 3.29 -7.38 18.75
CA LEU A 243 2.75 -6.12 18.26
C LEU A 243 1.23 -6.20 18.08
N THR A 244 0.64 -5.06 17.76
CA THR A 244 -0.75 -4.94 17.32
C THR A 244 -0.79 -4.42 15.87
N PRO A 245 -1.94 -4.53 15.17
CA PRO A 245 -2.11 -3.89 13.86
C PRO A 245 -1.79 -2.38 13.83
N ALA A 246 -1.92 -1.67 14.96
CA ALA A 246 -1.54 -0.26 15.08
C ALA A 246 -0.04 0.01 14.84
N ASP A 247 0.80 -1.01 14.99
CA ASP A 247 2.25 -0.95 14.76
C ASP A 247 2.65 -1.27 13.31
N ALA A 248 1.67 -1.49 12.43
CA ALA A 248 1.88 -1.83 11.03
C ALA A 248 1.58 -0.67 10.08
N LEU A 249 2.31 -0.66 8.96
CA LEU A 249 1.99 0.04 7.72
C LEU A 249 1.40 -0.99 6.76
N ALA A 250 0.20 -0.72 6.25
CA ALA A 250 -0.42 -1.47 5.17
C ALA A 250 -0.45 -0.64 3.88
N VAL A 251 -0.15 -1.25 2.73
CA VAL A 251 -0.27 -0.59 1.42
C VAL A 251 -0.91 -1.52 0.38
N GLY A 252 -1.84 -0.96 -0.39
CA GLY A 252 -2.52 -1.64 -1.50
C GLY A 252 -3.25 -0.66 -2.41
N ASP A 253 -3.80 -1.15 -3.52
CA ASP A 253 -4.53 -0.34 -4.52
C ASP A 253 -6.01 -0.74 -4.68
N GLY A 254 -6.37 -1.96 -4.24
CA GLY A 254 -7.63 -2.61 -4.58
C GLY A 254 -8.58 -2.81 -3.39
N ALA A 255 -9.86 -3.06 -3.68
CA ALA A 255 -10.88 -3.30 -2.64
C ALA A 255 -10.60 -4.56 -1.81
N ASN A 256 -9.82 -5.50 -2.35
CA ASN A 256 -9.28 -6.67 -1.66
C ASN A 256 -8.28 -6.32 -0.55
N ASP A 257 -7.74 -5.10 -0.51
CA ASP A 257 -6.81 -4.61 0.52
C ASP A 257 -7.49 -3.90 1.68
N LEU A 258 -8.73 -3.44 1.51
CA LEU A 258 -9.45 -2.57 2.45
C LEU A 258 -9.37 -3.08 3.89
N ALA A 259 -9.66 -4.37 4.10
CA ALA A 259 -9.65 -4.96 5.44
C ALA A 259 -8.27 -4.89 6.12
N MET A 260 -7.18 -5.02 5.36
CA MET A 260 -5.81 -4.85 5.86
C MET A 260 -5.45 -3.38 6.08
N ILE A 261 -5.87 -2.51 5.15
CA ILE A 261 -5.63 -1.05 5.19
C ILE A 261 -6.32 -0.44 6.40
N GLU A 262 -7.61 -0.71 6.61
CA GLU A 262 -8.42 -0.19 7.72
C GLU A 262 -7.92 -0.66 9.09
N ALA A 263 -7.36 -1.87 9.16
CA ALA A 263 -6.89 -2.46 10.41
C ALA A 263 -5.50 -1.95 10.83
N ALA A 264 -4.66 -1.51 9.89
CA ALA A 264 -3.31 -1.07 10.17
C ALA A 264 -3.28 0.30 10.86
N GLY A 265 -2.21 0.58 11.61
CA GLY A 265 -2.04 1.90 12.24
C GLY A 265 -1.59 3.01 11.28
N LEU A 266 -1.25 2.66 10.05
CA LEU A 266 -1.16 3.55 8.90
C LEU A 266 -1.56 2.74 7.66
N GLY A 267 -2.81 2.87 7.23
CA GLY A 267 -3.30 2.27 5.99
C GLY A 267 -3.14 3.23 4.81
N VAL A 268 -2.46 2.81 3.74
CA VAL A 268 -2.17 3.69 2.59
C VAL A 268 -2.68 3.11 1.28
N ALA A 269 -3.43 3.94 0.56
CA ALA A 269 -3.86 3.70 -0.81
C ALA A 269 -2.77 4.14 -1.80
N TYR A 270 -2.18 3.22 -2.57
CA TYR A 270 -1.19 3.56 -3.61
C TYR A 270 -1.83 3.53 -4.99
N ARG A 271 -1.91 4.68 -5.67
CA ARG A 271 -2.54 4.82 -7.01
C ARG A 271 -3.88 4.07 -7.13
N ALA A 272 -4.64 4.11 -6.03
CA ALA A 272 -5.69 3.16 -5.75
C ALA A 272 -7.01 3.54 -6.42
N LYS A 273 -7.94 2.59 -6.43
CA LYS A 273 -9.33 2.86 -6.83
C LYS A 273 -10.00 3.83 -5.83
N PRO A 274 -10.97 4.65 -6.27
CA PRO A 274 -11.60 5.65 -5.40
C PRO A 274 -12.17 5.09 -4.09
N ILE A 275 -12.71 3.87 -4.11
CA ILE A 275 -13.25 3.22 -2.91
C ILE A 275 -12.18 2.95 -1.85
N VAL A 276 -10.95 2.65 -2.27
CA VAL A 276 -9.83 2.37 -1.34
C VAL A 276 -9.26 3.68 -0.82
N ALA A 277 -9.09 4.65 -1.71
CA ALA A 277 -8.59 5.98 -1.35
C ALA A 277 -9.49 6.72 -0.35
N ALA A 278 -10.79 6.43 -0.33
CA ALA A 278 -11.75 7.03 0.59
C ALA A 278 -11.63 6.49 2.04
N GLU A 279 -11.22 5.23 2.21
CA GLU A 279 -11.15 4.56 3.52
C GLU A 279 -9.73 4.54 4.12
N ALA A 280 -8.69 4.76 3.30
CA ALA A 280 -7.30 4.79 3.75
C ALA A 280 -6.97 6.03 4.61
N ASP A 281 -6.00 5.91 5.52
CA ASP A 281 -5.50 7.04 6.32
C ASP A 281 -4.77 8.09 5.47
N ALA A 282 -4.11 7.63 4.42
CA ALA A 282 -3.39 8.45 3.47
C ALA A 282 -3.41 7.81 2.07
N LYS A 283 -3.05 8.60 1.06
CA LYS A 283 -2.94 8.14 -0.31
C LYS A 283 -1.64 8.65 -0.95
N VAL A 284 -1.17 7.90 -1.94
CA VAL A 284 -0.03 8.26 -2.79
C VAL A 284 -0.49 8.19 -4.24
N ASP A 285 -0.82 9.36 -4.79
CA ASP A 285 -1.33 9.52 -6.15
C ASP A 285 -0.25 10.07 -7.10
N HIS A 286 0.65 10.91 -6.58
CA HIS A 286 1.53 11.73 -7.43
C HIS A 286 3.00 11.32 -7.38
N THR A 287 3.44 10.76 -6.27
CA THR A 287 4.83 10.38 -6.01
C THR A 287 5.03 8.86 -6.08
N ASP A 288 6.14 8.37 -5.52
CA ASP A 288 6.50 6.96 -5.53
C ASP A 288 6.43 6.32 -4.13
N LEU A 289 6.78 5.04 -4.00
CA LEU A 289 6.66 4.31 -2.74
C LEU A 289 7.61 4.80 -1.64
N THR A 290 8.62 5.62 -1.95
CA THR A 290 9.47 6.24 -0.91
C THR A 290 8.70 7.24 -0.05
N THR A 291 7.56 7.75 -0.52
CA THR A 291 6.64 8.59 0.25
C THR A 291 6.18 7.92 1.54
N LEU A 292 6.06 6.58 1.55
CA LEU A 292 5.69 5.84 2.76
C LEU A 292 6.78 5.87 3.84
N LEU A 293 8.05 6.08 3.46
CA LEU A 293 9.12 6.33 4.43
C LEU A 293 9.00 7.75 5.00
N TYR A 294 8.72 8.74 4.16
CA TYR A 294 8.53 10.12 4.63
C TYR A 294 7.32 10.25 5.57
N PHE A 295 6.20 9.61 5.26
CA PHE A 295 5.04 9.59 6.17
C PHE A 295 5.42 9.04 7.55
N GLN A 296 6.31 8.06 7.63
CA GLN A 296 6.82 7.50 8.90
C GLN A 296 7.93 8.35 9.55
N GLY A 297 8.25 9.51 8.97
CA GLY A 297 9.26 10.44 9.47
C GLY A 297 10.70 9.96 9.26
N TYR A 298 10.96 9.10 8.28
CA TYR A 298 12.33 8.84 7.83
C TYR A 298 12.86 10.04 7.06
N LYS A 299 14.12 10.39 7.30
CA LYS A 299 14.84 11.34 6.48
C LYS A 299 15.52 10.65 5.30
N ILE A 300 15.76 11.37 4.23
CA ILE A 300 16.40 10.84 3.02
C ILE A 300 17.76 10.21 3.32
N GLU A 301 18.49 10.71 4.31
CA GLU A 301 19.79 10.17 4.74
C GLU A 301 19.66 8.78 5.41
N GLU A 302 18.46 8.42 5.87
CA GLU A 302 18.17 7.09 6.43
C GLU A 302 17.82 6.06 5.35
N PHE A 303 17.58 6.47 4.11
CA PHE A 303 17.20 5.54 3.06
C PHE A 303 18.40 4.64 2.70
N VAL A 304 18.14 3.42 2.24
CA VAL A 304 19.18 2.63 1.59
C VAL A 304 19.55 3.25 0.25
N GLN A 305 20.84 3.22 -0.08
CA GLN A 305 21.39 3.72 -1.35
C GLN A 305 21.52 2.59 -2.37
#